data_AF-A0A9W8DNR2-F1
#
_entry.id   AF-A0A9W8DNR2-F1
#
_cell.length_a   1.000
_cell.length_b   1.000
_cell.length_c   1.000
_cell.angle_alpha   90.00
_cell.angle_beta   90.00
_cell.angle_gamma   90.00
#
_symmetry.space_group_name_H-M   'P 1'
#
loop_
_entity.id
_entity.type
_entity.pdbx_description
1 polymer ?
#
loop_
_entity_poly.entity_id
_entity_poly.type
_entity_poly.pdbx_seq_one_letter_code
_entity_poly.pdbx_strand_id
1 'polypeptide(L)'
;MKISCIVLITALGYVSLAQQNLPRCSNIHTRKEVRSMPQNEWNVYTDVVKRMNDDGWTAWFSYVHTANFVPIHGNSMFFPFHRKFLQDYESIGRRNYNNNFYLPYWDAGRDYSAPQRSAVLTDRYVGGNGRGNNRCVNNGFVDQLQVAYPNRHCLARQFDGPNNTIQTWYSPEYVASRLQANNRMAGLRPDIEYSIHGNVHIGIGGDMSQEYSPNDPIFMLHHANMDRLWARWQGMGDNLWKMDGPGPNGIRNLDLDDEITNYNIPIRTVMELGYGDMCYQYGGSSSSNSPQDSRARTASFQAAFAQTDQDGDPTGSSDQDLDSEDVVINKVRSNGNVSPEVAKLFGVSTNSNNARRSLYRRAVKPTTAKNNCTIIVPQPFPDSWISMHKYNKVDIQNHYKVAKEFIETLNKYKYVPAYC
;
A
#
# COMPACT_ATOMS: atom_id res chain seq x y z
N MET A 1 22.85 -62.51 -19.95
CA MET A 1 22.55 -62.39 -18.50
C MET A 1 23.47 -61.32 -17.93
N LYS A 2 22.90 -60.31 -17.25
CA LYS A 2 23.53 -59.19 -16.48
C LYS A 2 24.18 -58.07 -17.33
N ILE A 3 23.44 -57.03 -17.71
CA ILE A 3 22.94 -55.84 -16.96
C ILE A 3 24.05 -54.81 -16.72
N SER A 4 23.93 -53.71 -17.46
CA SER A 4 24.70 -52.45 -17.40
C SER A 4 24.49 -51.71 -16.08
N CYS A 5 25.55 -51.05 -15.59
CA CYS A 5 25.44 -49.94 -14.63
C CYS A 5 26.09 -48.69 -15.24
N ILE A 6 25.27 -47.87 -15.90
CA ILE A 6 25.57 -46.46 -16.15
C ILE A 6 25.13 -45.71 -14.90
N VAL A 7 26.08 -45.15 -14.16
CA VAL A 7 25.79 -44.23 -13.05
C VAL A 7 25.41 -42.89 -13.67
N LEU A 8 24.10 -42.65 -13.79
CA LEU A 8 23.53 -41.34 -14.11
C LEU A 8 23.57 -40.48 -12.86
N ILE A 9 24.49 -39.51 -12.83
CA ILE A 9 24.42 -38.36 -11.92
C ILE A 9 23.34 -37.42 -12.47
N THR A 10 22.10 -37.55 -11.99
CA THR A 10 21.05 -36.54 -12.20
C THR A 10 20.50 -36.14 -10.84
N ALA A 11 21.19 -35.20 -10.20
CA ALA A 11 20.68 -34.48 -9.03
C ALA A 11 21.06 -33.00 -9.15
N LEU A 12 20.65 -32.36 -10.24
CA LEU A 12 20.69 -30.91 -10.44
C LEU A 12 19.50 -30.54 -11.33
N GLY A 13 18.52 -29.83 -10.76
CA GLY A 13 17.43 -29.19 -11.52
C GLY A 13 16.02 -29.74 -11.31
N TYR A 14 15.54 -29.80 -10.07
CA TYR A 14 14.09 -29.88 -9.78
C TYR A 14 13.66 -28.80 -8.78
N VAL A 15 14.13 -27.58 -8.99
CA VAL A 15 13.50 -26.39 -8.41
C VAL A 15 13.19 -25.47 -9.59
N SER A 16 11.92 -25.07 -9.72
CA SER A 16 11.42 -24.03 -10.64
C SER A 16 11.12 -24.41 -12.10
N LEU A 17 10.05 -25.16 -12.36
CA LEU A 17 9.40 -25.15 -13.70
C LEU A 17 7.86 -25.08 -13.69
N ALA A 18 7.20 -25.07 -12.53
CA ALA A 18 5.73 -24.97 -12.44
C ALA A 18 5.21 -23.57 -12.05
N GLN A 19 6.08 -22.55 -12.04
CA GLN A 19 5.81 -21.25 -11.39
C GLN A 19 5.56 -20.08 -12.37
N GLN A 20 5.61 -20.27 -13.69
CA GLN A 20 5.54 -19.17 -14.67
C GLN A 20 4.91 -19.55 -16.02
N ASN A 21 3.59 -19.77 -16.08
CA ASN A 21 2.88 -19.95 -17.37
C ASN A 21 1.96 -18.76 -17.74
N LEU A 22 2.02 -17.65 -17.01
CA LEU A 22 1.25 -16.45 -17.39
C LEU A 22 2.04 -15.65 -18.45
N PRO A 23 1.39 -15.21 -19.54
CA PRO A 23 2.05 -14.40 -20.54
C PRO A 23 2.43 -13.05 -19.93
N ARG A 24 3.59 -12.53 -20.33
CA ARG A 24 3.97 -11.15 -20.02
C ARG A 24 3.02 -10.19 -20.75
N CYS A 25 2.58 -9.15 -20.06
CA CYS A 25 1.73 -8.12 -20.64
C CYS A 25 2.45 -7.39 -21.77
N SER A 26 1.75 -7.18 -22.88
CA SER A 26 2.24 -6.40 -24.02
C SER A 26 2.27 -4.91 -23.72
N ASN A 27 1.31 -4.43 -22.92
CA ASN A 27 1.22 -3.04 -22.47
C ASN A 27 1.04 -3.02 -20.96
N ILE A 28 1.88 -2.26 -20.26
CA ILE A 28 1.82 -2.09 -18.80
C ILE A 28 1.50 -0.61 -18.54
N HIS A 29 0.34 -0.32 -17.94
CA HIS A 29 0.01 1.04 -17.52
C HIS A 29 0.50 1.33 -16.11
N THR A 30 0.68 2.61 -15.79
CA THR A 30 1.20 3.03 -14.48
C THR A 30 0.08 3.68 -13.65
N ARG A 31 -0.26 3.05 -12.52
CA ARG A 31 -1.11 3.63 -11.49
C ARG A 31 -0.32 4.72 -10.75
N LYS A 32 -0.70 5.98 -10.92
CA LYS A 32 -0.01 7.15 -10.34
C LYS A 32 -0.60 7.53 -8.97
N GLU A 33 0.21 8.21 -8.16
CA GLU A 33 -0.32 8.85 -6.94
C GLU A 33 -1.26 9.98 -7.37
N VAL A 34 -2.45 10.06 -6.78
CA VAL A 34 -3.51 10.98 -7.21
C VAL A 34 -3.06 12.44 -7.29
N ARG A 35 -2.18 12.92 -6.40
CA ARG A 35 -1.65 14.30 -6.40
C ARG A 35 -0.62 14.56 -7.50
N SER A 36 -0.03 13.50 -8.05
CA SER A 36 0.91 13.57 -9.18
C SER A 36 0.23 13.45 -10.54
N MET A 37 -1.09 13.22 -10.58
CA MET A 37 -1.82 13.08 -11.83
C MET A 37 -1.98 14.43 -12.53
N PRO A 38 -1.67 14.51 -13.83
CA PRO A 38 -2.07 15.63 -14.67
C PRO A 38 -3.59 15.81 -14.70
N GLN A 39 -4.05 17.06 -14.81
CA GLN A 39 -5.49 17.39 -14.77
C GLN A 39 -6.29 16.67 -15.88
N ASN A 40 -5.73 16.50 -17.08
CA ASN A 40 -6.39 15.77 -18.17
C ASN A 40 -6.61 14.29 -17.85
N GLU A 41 -5.67 13.64 -17.15
CA GLU A 41 -5.81 12.25 -16.71
C GLU A 41 -6.83 12.14 -15.55
N TRP A 42 -6.83 13.11 -14.63
CA TRP A 42 -7.85 13.20 -13.58
C TRP A 42 -9.26 13.39 -14.15
N ASN A 43 -9.40 14.21 -15.20
CA ASN A 43 -10.68 14.39 -15.89
C ASN A 43 -11.18 13.06 -16.49
N VAL A 44 -10.31 12.27 -17.13
CA VAL A 44 -10.67 10.92 -17.63
C VAL A 44 -11.10 10.01 -16.48
N TYR A 45 -10.38 10.02 -15.37
CA TYR A 45 -10.73 9.22 -14.20
C TYR A 45 -12.14 9.57 -13.69
N THR A 46 -12.39 10.84 -13.39
CA THR A 46 -13.67 11.29 -12.82
C THR A 46 -14.85 11.07 -13.76
N ASP A 47 -14.67 11.29 -15.07
CA ASP A 47 -15.66 11.06 -16.11
C ASP A 47 -16.07 9.57 -16.21
N VAL A 48 -15.09 8.67 -16.23
CA VAL A 48 -15.35 7.22 -16.26
C VAL A 48 -16.03 6.74 -14.98
N VAL A 49 -15.56 7.17 -13.80
CA VAL A 49 -16.15 6.77 -12.52
C VAL A 49 -17.59 7.24 -12.38
N LYS A 50 -17.92 8.45 -12.84
CA LYS A 50 -19.31 8.95 -12.85
C LYS A 50 -20.21 8.09 -13.72
N ARG A 51 -19.80 7.80 -14.96
CA ARG A 51 -20.58 6.93 -15.86
C ARG A 51 -20.71 5.50 -15.33
N MET A 52 -19.63 4.94 -14.76
CA MET A 52 -19.69 3.64 -14.09
C MET A 52 -20.69 3.63 -12.94
N ASN A 53 -20.79 4.71 -12.18
CA ASN A 53 -21.79 4.85 -11.13
C ASN A 53 -23.22 4.90 -11.70
N ASP A 54 -23.43 5.71 -12.75
CA ASP A 54 -24.74 5.88 -13.39
C ASP A 54 -25.25 4.56 -14.02
N ASP A 55 -24.33 3.76 -14.57
CA ASP A 55 -24.62 2.44 -15.15
C ASP A 55 -24.74 1.32 -14.08
N GLY A 56 -24.59 1.65 -12.79
CA GLY A 56 -24.78 0.73 -11.67
C GLY A 56 -23.57 -0.15 -11.33
N TRP A 57 -22.41 0.04 -11.98
CA TRP A 57 -21.21 -0.73 -11.65
C TRP A 57 -20.74 -0.49 -10.23
N THR A 58 -20.77 0.76 -9.75
CA THR A 58 -20.40 1.06 -8.35
C THR A 58 -21.26 0.25 -7.37
N ALA A 59 -22.58 0.21 -7.58
CA ALA A 59 -23.50 -0.58 -6.76
C ALA A 59 -23.21 -2.09 -6.84
N TRP A 60 -22.86 -2.61 -8.02
CA TRP A 60 -22.44 -4.00 -8.19
C TRP A 60 -21.17 -4.34 -7.41
N PHE A 61 -20.13 -3.50 -7.50
CA PHE A 61 -18.89 -3.68 -6.73
C PHE A 61 -19.14 -3.62 -5.23
N SER A 62 -20.00 -2.70 -4.76
CA SER A 62 -20.43 -2.65 -3.36
C SER A 62 -21.16 -3.92 -2.92
N TYR A 63 -22.07 -4.43 -3.74
CA TYR A 63 -22.76 -5.70 -3.49
C TYR A 63 -21.79 -6.88 -3.39
N VAL A 64 -20.88 -7.03 -4.36
CA VAL A 64 -19.88 -8.11 -4.37
C VAL A 64 -19.01 -8.04 -3.10
N HIS A 65 -18.58 -6.84 -2.70
CA HIS A 65 -17.79 -6.67 -1.50
C HIS A 65 -18.58 -7.02 -0.23
N THR A 66 -19.82 -6.54 -0.11
CA THR A 66 -20.70 -6.86 1.04
C THR A 66 -21.01 -8.35 1.13
N ALA A 67 -21.38 -8.99 0.02
CA ALA A 67 -21.70 -10.42 -0.01
C ALA A 67 -20.51 -11.32 0.37
N ASN A 68 -19.28 -10.81 0.24
CA ASN A 68 -18.05 -11.56 0.51
C ASN A 68 -17.23 -10.95 1.64
N PHE A 69 -17.84 -10.09 2.46
CA PHE A 69 -17.09 -9.29 3.42
C PHE A 69 -16.27 -10.16 4.39
N VAL A 70 -16.86 -11.25 4.89
CA VAL A 70 -16.18 -12.20 5.79
C VAL A 70 -15.04 -12.95 5.09
N PRO A 71 -15.25 -13.63 3.94
CA PRO A 71 -14.18 -14.40 3.32
C PRO A 71 -13.03 -13.53 2.77
N ILE A 72 -13.20 -12.22 2.58
CA ILE A 72 -12.17 -11.36 2.00
C ILE A 72 -11.45 -10.48 3.05
N HIS A 73 -11.81 -10.56 4.33
CA HIS A 73 -11.18 -9.82 5.43
C HIS A 73 -10.77 -10.73 6.59
N GLY A 74 -9.76 -10.28 7.37
CA GLY A 74 -9.26 -10.94 8.58
C GLY A 74 -8.42 -12.17 8.31
N ASN A 75 -8.10 -12.43 7.05
CA ASN A 75 -7.50 -13.66 6.58
C ASN A 75 -6.63 -13.37 5.35
N SER A 76 -5.82 -14.33 4.91
CA SER A 76 -4.82 -14.06 3.88
C SER A 76 -5.41 -13.82 2.48
N MET A 77 -6.70 -14.06 2.26
CA MET A 77 -7.40 -13.73 1.01
C MET A 77 -7.56 -12.22 0.77
N PHE A 78 -7.32 -11.40 1.80
CA PHE A 78 -7.42 -9.93 1.74
C PHE A 78 -6.70 -9.34 0.52
N PHE A 79 -5.41 -9.57 0.36
CA PHE A 79 -4.67 -8.95 -0.74
C PHE A 79 -5.03 -9.53 -2.13
N PRO A 80 -5.08 -10.85 -2.35
CA PRO A 80 -5.42 -11.41 -3.66
C PRO A 80 -6.81 -10.97 -4.14
N PHE A 81 -7.82 -11.00 -3.27
CA PHE A 81 -9.18 -10.58 -3.62
C PHE A 81 -9.22 -9.11 -4.01
N HIS A 82 -8.69 -8.21 -3.18
CA HIS A 82 -8.75 -6.78 -3.44
C HIS A 82 -7.92 -6.39 -4.67
N ARG A 83 -6.78 -7.04 -4.93
CA ARG A 83 -6.02 -6.86 -6.18
C ARG A 83 -6.87 -7.19 -7.41
N LYS A 84 -7.51 -8.36 -7.42
CA LYS A 84 -8.37 -8.78 -8.53
C LYS A 84 -9.59 -7.87 -8.69
N PHE A 85 -10.22 -7.50 -7.58
CA PHE A 85 -11.35 -6.57 -7.52
C PHE A 85 -11.02 -5.22 -8.17
N LEU A 86 -9.85 -4.64 -7.84
CA LEU A 86 -9.37 -3.40 -8.46
C LEU A 86 -9.08 -3.57 -9.95
N GLN A 87 -8.50 -4.72 -10.35
CA GLN A 87 -8.22 -4.99 -11.75
C GLN A 87 -9.50 -5.12 -12.59
N ASP A 88 -10.57 -5.72 -12.06
CA ASP A 88 -11.86 -5.79 -12.76
C ASP A 88 -12.52 -4.42 -12.86
N TYR A 89 -12.47 -3.60 -11.80
CA TYR A 89 -12.96 -2.22 -11.84
C TYR A 89 -12.25 -1.41 -12.94
N GLU A 90 -10.92 -1.50 -12.97
CA GLU A 90 -10.09 -0.85 -13.99
C GLU A 90 -10.38 -1.37 -15.40
N SER A 91 -10.52 -2.68 -15.56
CA SER A 91 -10.82 -3.35 -16.84
C SER A 91 -12.16 -2.90 -17.41
N ILE A 92 -13.21 -2.83 -16.59
CA ILE A 92 -14.54 -2.34 -16.99
C ILE A 92 -14.46 -0.88 -17.44
N GLY A 93 -13.81 -0.01 -16.64
CA GLY A 93 -13.62 1.39 -16.99
C GLY A 93 -12.89 1.57 -18.33
N ARG A 94 -11.84 0.79 -18.55
CA ARG A 94 -11.04 0.81 -19.78
C ARG A 94 -11.78 0.31 -21.01
N ARG A 95 -12.40 -0.87 -20.90
CA ARG A 95 -13.01 -1.57 -22.04
C ARG A 95 -14.32 -0.94 -22.49
N ASN A 96 -15.09 -0.39 -21.55
CA ASN A 96 -16.46 0.06 -21.84
C ASN A 96 -16.60 1.59 -21.97
N TYR A 97 -15.65 2.37 -21.44
CA TYR A 97 -15.80 3.84 -21.40
C TYR A 97 -14.61 4.58 -22.00
N ASN A 98 -13.39 4.30 -21.57
CA ASN A 98 -12.22 5.00 -22.08
C ASN A 98 -10.94 4.16 -21.92
N ASN A 99 -10.30 3.74 -23.02
CA ASN A 99 -9.09 2.92 -22.96
C ASN A 99 -7.89 3.62 -22.29
N ASN A 100 -7.92 4.94 -22.09
CA ASN A 100 -6.91 5.67 -21.32
C ASN A 100 -7.19 5.68 -19.80
N PHE A 101 -8.32 5.12 -19.35
CA PHE A 101 -8.64 4.99 -17.95
C PHE A 101 -7.61 4.11 -17.22
N TYR A 102 -7.26 4.49 -16.00
CA TYR A 102 -6.52 3.66 -15.07
C TYR A 102 -6.83 4.11 -13.65
N LEU A 103 -6.65 3.22 -12.68
CA LEU A 103 -6.84 3.51 -11.27
C LEU A 103 -5.62 4.25 -10.72
N PRO A 104 -5.76 5.47 -10.18
CA PRO A 104 -4.73 6.05 -9.34
C PRO A 104 -4.78 5.45 -7.94
N TYR A 105 -3.74 5.72 -7.15
CA TYR A 105 -3.72 5.40 -5.73
C TYR A 105 -3.59 6.66 -4.88
N TRP A 106 -4.13 6.62 -3.67
CA TRP A 106 -3.94 7.68 -2.67
C TRP A 106 -2.96 7.21 -1.60
N ASP A 107 -1.79 7.85 -1.53
CA ASP A 107 -0.82 7.58 -0.46
C ASP A 107 -1.27 8.24 0.85
N ALA A 108 -2.27 7.65 1.50
CA ALA A 108 -2.88 8.13 2.75
C ALA A 108 -1.86 8.31 3.89
N GLY A 109 -0.74 7.57 3.87
CA GLY A 109 0.34 7.72 4.84
C GLY A 109 0.98 9.11 4.83
N ARG A 110 0.93 9.84 3.70
CA ARG A 110 1.44 11.23 3.65
C ARG A 110 0.60 12.22 4.45
N ASP A 111 -0.67 11.89 4.68
CA ASP A 111 -1.64 12.78 5.33
C ASP A 111 -1.91 12.36 6.78
N TYR A 112 -1.16 11.37 7.30
CA TYR A 112 -1.46 10.64 8.54
C TYR A 112 -1.68 11.52 9.78
N SER A 113 -0.98 12.65 9.89
CA SER A 113 -1.00 13.51 11.09
C SER A 113 -2.19 14.48 11.13
N ALA A 114 -2.81 14.77 9.99
CA ALA A 114 -4.01 15.59 9.90
C ALA A 114 -4.83 15.18 8.66
N PRO A 115 -5.42 13.97 8.63
CA PRO A 115 -5.94 13.42 7.39
C PRO A 115 -7.03 14.25 6.74
N GLN A 116 -7.87 14.93 7.53
CA GLN A 116 -8.90 15.87 7.06
C GLN A 116 -8.35 17.05 6.24
N ARG A 117 -7.05 17.34 6.34
CA ARG A 117 -6.36 18.40 5.58
C ARG A 117 -5.71 17.88 4.29
N SER A 118 -5.87 16.60 3.99
CA SER A 118 -5.35 16.03 2.75
C SER A 118 -5.86 16.81 1.56
N ALA A 119 -4.96 17.14 0.62
CA ALA A 119 -5.36 17.74 -0.65
C ALA A 119 -6.36 16.86 -1.40
N VAL A 120 -6.31 15.53 -1.21
CA VAL A 120 -7.24 14.58 -1.82
C VAL A 120 -8.67 14.78 -1.32
N LEU A 121 -8.85 15.16 -0.05
CA LEU A 121 -10.16 15.40 0.56
C LEU A 121 -10.68 16.84 0.33
N THR A 122 -10.43 17.38 -0.85
CA THR A 122 -10.86 18.72 -1.25
C THR A 122 -11.68 18.69 -2.54
N ASP A 123 -12.20 19.85 -2.92
CA ASP A 123 -12.92 20.06 -4.18
C ASP A 123 -12.07 19.81 -5.43
N ARG A 124 -10.74 19.91 -5.32
CA ARG A 124 -9.82 19.53 -6.40
C ARG A 124 -9.93 18.05 -6.78
N TYR A 125 -10.22 17.17 -5.81
CA TYR A 125 -10.26 15.73 -6.02
C TYR A 125 -11.60 15.15 -5.54
N VAL A 126 -11.58 14.34 -4.46
CA VAL A 126 -12.69 13.43 -4.14
C VAL A 126 -13.69 14.02 -3.15
N GLY A 127 -13.63 15.32 -2.87
CA GLY A 127 -14.49 15.98 -1.89
C GLY A 127 -14.05 15.71 -0.45
N GLY A 128 -14.61 16.49 0.48
CA GLY A 128 -14.25 16.46 1.90
C GLY A 128 -15.31 15.78 2.77
N ASN A 129 -15.56 16.38 3.94
CA ASN A 129 -16.56 15.89 4.90
C ASN A 129 -17.99 16.08 4.38
N GLY A 130 -18.89 15.21 4.84
CA GLY A 130 -20.32 15.37 4.66
C GLY A 130 -20.90 16.53 5.48
N ARG A 131 -21.99 17.12 4.98
CA ARG A 131 -22.70 18.23 5.64
C ARG A 131 -24.18 17.94 5.89
N GLY A 132 -24.74 18.66 6.87
CA GLY A 132 -26.15 18.55 7.25
C GLY A 132 -26.50 17.19 7.87
N ASN A 133 -27.80 16.96 8.04
CA ASN A 133 -28.32 15.74 8.69
C ASN A 133 -28.04 14.48 7.86
N ASN A 134 -28.04 14.59 6.53
CA ASN A 134 -27.83 13.46 5.63
C ASN A 134 -26.35 13.17 5.36
N ARG A 135 -25.43 13.98 5.93
CA ARG A 135 -23.98 13.83 5.76
C ARG A 135 -23.51 13.79 4.30
N CYS A 136 -24.25 14.40 3.38
CA CYS A 136 -23.89 14.41 1.96
C CYS A 136 -22.56 15.14 1.74
N VAL A 137 -21.66 14.55 0.96
CA VAL A 137 -20.50 15.26 0.42
C VAL A 137 -21.00 16.25 -0.63
N ASN A 138 -20.58 17.52 -0.51
CA ASN A 138 -21.11 18.62 -1.32
C ASN A 138 -20.02 19.41 -2.06
N ASN A 139 -18.89 18.77 -2.34
CA ASN A 139 -17.78 19.30 -3.09
C ASN A 139 -16.96 18.17 -3.75
N GLY A 140 -16.01 18.53 -4.62
CA GLY A 140 -15.21 17.56 -5.35
C GLY A 140 -15.99 16.89 -6.47
N PHE A 141 -15.36 15.94 -7.16
CA PHE A 141 -16.03 15.29 -8.28
C PHE A 141 -17.22 14.42 -7.85
N VAL A 142 -17.27 14.04 -6.56
CA VAL A 142 -18.35 13.25 -5.96
C VAL A 142 -19.50 14.12 -5.45
N ASP A 143 -19.46 15.44 -5.65
CA ASP A 143 -20.60 16.32 -5.36
C ASP A 143 -21.84 15.81 -6.10
N GLN A 144 -22.95 15.73 -5.38
CA GLN A 144 -24.26 15.22 -5.84
C GLN A 144 -24.27 13.74 -6.28
N LEU A 145 -23.16 13.00 -6.12
CA LEU A 145 -23.10 11.58 -6.43
C LEU A 145 -24.18 10.83 -5.64
N GLN A 146 -25.00 10.07 -6.36
CA GLN A 146 -26.00 9.19 -5.76
C GLN A 146 -25.46 7.78 -5.71
N VAL A 147 -25.47 7.19 -4.51
CA VAL A 147 -25.21 5.78 -4.31
C VAL A 147 -26.54 5.02 -4.42
N ALA A 148 -26.51 3.81 -4.99
CA ALA A 148 -27.72 3.03 -5.23
C ALA A 148 -27.85 1.77 -4.36
N TYR A 149 -26.76 1.33 -3.72
CA TYR A 149 -26.71 0.15 -2.87
C TYR A 149 -26.38 0.54 -1.41
N PRO A 150 -26.94 -0.12 -0.39
CA PRO A 150 -28.09 -1.01 -0.46
C PRO A 150 -29.41 -0.26 -0.70
N ASN A 151 -29.42 1.06 -0.46
CA ASN A 151 -30.54 1.95 -0.72
C ASN A 151 -30.01 3.20 -1.44
N ARG A 152 -30.93 3.96 -2.05
CA ARG A 152 -30.56 5.19 -2.75
C ARG A 152 -30.39 6.35 -1.78
N HIS A 153 -29.21 6.96 -1.75
CA HIS A 153 -28.91 8.19 -1.01
C HIS A 153 -27.76 8.97 -1.68
N CYS A 154 -27.47 10.17 -1.18
CA CYS A 154 -26.25 10.89 -1.57
C CYS A 154 -25.03 10.19 -0.97
N LEU A 155 -23.85 10.27 -1.61
CA LEU A 155 -22.62 9.82 -0.97
C LEU A 155 -22.41 10.54 0.36
N ALA A 156 -22.27 9.78 1.45
CA ALA A 156 -22.15 10.29 2.79
C ALA A 156 -20.77 10.03 3.41
N ARG A 157 -20.21 11.06 4.06
CA ARG A 157 -18.97 10.96 4.85
C ARG A 157 -19.13 11.65 6.19
N GLN A 158 -18.40 11.19 7.20
CA GLN A 158 -18.52 11.72 8.54
C GLN A 158 -17.18 11.70 9.27
N PHE A 159 -16.52 12.85 9.30
CA PHE A 159 -15.29 13.05 10.08
C PHE A 159 -15.67 13.27 11.55
N ASP A 160 -15.60 12.21 12.35
CA ASP A 160 -16.13 12.16 13.73
C ASP A 160 -15.23 12.76 14.81
N GLY A 161 -14.07 13.30 14.44
CA GLY A 161 -13.19 13.98 15.39
C GLY A 161 -13.69 15.37 15.77
N PRO A 162 -13.18 15.95 16.87
CA PRO A 162 -13.50 17.31 17.29
C PRO A 162 -13.34 18.32 16.15
N ASN A 163 -14.30 19.22 15.95
CA ASN A 163 -14.31 20.17 14.84
C ASN A 163 -14.23 19.52 13.44
N ASN A 164 -14.88 18.36 13.25
CA ASN A 164 -14.87 17.60 12.00
C ASN A 164 -13.45 17.17 11.57
N THR A 165 -12.61 16.84 12.55
CA THR A 165 -11.26 16.32 12.27
C THR A 165 -11.29 14.82 12.05
N ILE A 166 -10.25 14.28 11.44
CA ILE A 166 -10.03 12.84 11.36
C ILE A 166 -8.94 12.50 12.36
N GLN A 167 -9.12 11.41 13.12
CA GLN A 167 -8.09 10.90 14.02
C GLN A 167 -6.85 10.53 13.20
N THR A 168 -5.68 10.75 13.77
CA THR A 168 -4.44 10.47 13.06
C THR A 168 -4.34 9.00 12.68
N TRP A 169 -3.68 8.73 11.56
CA TRP A 169 -3.44 7.39 11.08
C TRP A 169 -2.04 6.91 11.45
N TYR A 170 -1.76 5.64 11.16
CA TYR A 170 -0.42 5.10 11.33
C TYR A 170 0.58 5.81 10.41
N SER A 171 1.72 6.17 10.98
CA SER A 171 2.75 6.92 10.25
C SER A 171 3.40 6.07 9.16
N PRO A 172 3.97 6.70 8.11
CA PRO A 172 4.73 6.01 7.09
C PRO A 172 5.86 5.15 7.65
N GLU A 173 6.51 5.59 8.73
CA GLU A 173 7.58 4.85 9.40
C GLU A 173 7.06 3.54 10.01
N TYR A 174 5.88 3.58 10.63
CA TYR A 174 5.27 2.37 11.17
C TYR A 174 4.96 1.39 10.05
N VAL A 175 4.25 1.84 9.01
CA VAL A 175 3.89 0.98 7.87
C VAL A 175 5.13 0.40 7.20
N ALA A 176 6.17 1.20 6.97
CA ALA A 176 7.43 0.75 6.41
C ALA A 176 8.14 -0.29 7.30
N SER A 177 8.10 -0.11 8.61
CA SER A 177 8.68 -1.09 9.55
C SER A 177 7.97 -2.45 9.45
N ARG A 178 6.64 -2.48 9.29
CA ARG A 178 5.89 -3.73 9.16
C ARG A 178 6.17 -4.41 7.82
N LEU A 179 6.32 -3.65 6.73
CA LEU A 179 6.75 -4.21 5.45
C LEU A 179 8.14 -4.87 5.54
N GLN A 180 9.07 -4.28 6.28
CA GLN A 180 10.44 -4.81 6.41
C GLN A 180 10.54 -5.99 7.39
N ALA A 181 9.78 -5.94 8.49
CA ALA A 181 9.88 -6.93 9.56
C ALA A 181 9.20 -8.26 9.20
N ASN A 182 8.20 -8.24 8.31
CA ASN A 182 7.46 -9.44 7.95
C ASN A 182 8.04 -10.08 6.70
N ASN A 183 8.35 -11.37 6.79
CA ASN A 183 8.73 -12.22 5.65
C ASN A 183 7.69 -13.30 5.34
N ARG A 184 6.48 -13.16 5.90
CA ARG A 184 5.32 -14.06 5.75
C ARG A 184 4.06 -13.23 5.51
N MET A 185 3.15 -13.73 4.67
CA MET A 185 1.84 -13.11 4.43
C MET A 185 1.02 -13.08 5.72
N ALA A 186 1.08 -14.17 6.50
CA ALA A 186 0.39 -14.30 7.78
C ALA A 186 0.74 -13.19 8.79
N GLY A 187 1.96 -12.64 8.72
CA GLY A 187 2.41 -11.52 9.56
C GLY A 187 2.18 -10.15 8.93
N LEU A 188 2.37 -10.02 7.62
CA LEU A 188 2.15 -8.76 6.91
C LEU A 188 0.68 -8.33 6.89
N ARG A 189 -0.22 -9.26 6.55
CA ARG A 189 -1.64 -8.99 6.35
C ARG A 189 -2.29 -8.30 7.55
N PRO A 190 -2.18 -8.80 8.81
CA PRO A 190 -2.76 -8.09 9.96
C PRO A 190 -2.13 -6.72 10.14
N ASP A 191 -0.86 -6.56 9.78
CA ASP A 191 -0.15 -5.31 9.96
C ASP A 191 -0.54 -4.20 9.03
N ILE A 192 -1.13 -4.51 7.88
CA ILE A 192 -1.69 -3.52 6.96
C ILE A 192 -3.19 -3.37 7.21
N GLU A 193 -3.90 -4.49 7.32
CA GLU A 193 -5.35 -4.55 7.47
C GLU A 193 -5.83 -3.91 8.78
N TYR A 194 -5.13 -4.17 9.89
CA TYR A 194 -5.44 -3.64 11.22
C TYR A 194 -4.71 -2.32 11.51
N SER A 195 -4.11 -1.70 10.49
CA SER A 195 -3.43 -0.43 10.65
C SER A 195 -4.03 0.66 9.74
N ILE A 196 -3.31 1.02 8.68
CA ILE A 196 -3.65 2.08 7.76
C ILE A 196 -4.91 1.75 6.96
N HIS A 197 -5.18 0.46 6.66
CA HIS A 197 -6.39 0.05 5.97
C HIS A 197 -7.63 0.43 6.79
N GLY A 198 -7.76 -0.11 8.01
CA GLY A 198 -8.92 0.15 8.86
C GLY A 198 -9.07 1.59 9.29
N ASN A 199 -7.95 2.29 9.57
CA ASN A 199 -8.01 3.67 10.06
C ASN A 199 -8.51 4.65 9.01
N VAL A 200 -8.21 4.42 7.73
CA VAL A 200 -8.76 5.24 6.64
C VAL A 200 -10.27 5.01 6.51
N HIS A 201 -10.73 3.75 6.53
CA HIS A 201 -12.17 3.43 6.49
C HIS A 201 -12.95 4.12 7.62
N ILE A 202 -12.47 4.02 8.86
CA ILE A 202 -13.10 4.66 10.02
C ILE A 202 -12.98 6.17 9.96
N GLY A 203 -11.81 6.68 9.57
CA GLY A 203 -11.52 8.10 9.56
C GLY A 203 -12.37 8.89 8.57
N ILE A 204 -12.63 8.32 7.39
CA ILE A 204 -13.54 8.94 6.41
C ILE A 204 -15.01 8.84 6.88
N GLY A 205 -15.38 7.73 7.51
CA GLY A 205 -16.73 7.52 8.04
C GLY A 205 -17.80 7.43 6.95
N GLY A 206 -19.07 7.48 7.35
CA GLY A 206 -20.20 7.41 6.42
C GLY A 206 -20.21 6.10 5.63
N ASP A 207 -20.37 6.17 4.30
CA ASP A 207 -20.34 4.99 3.43
C ASP A 207 -18.99 4.26 3.49
N MET A 208 -17.87 4.99 3.64
CA MET A 208 -16.53 4.38 3.71
C MET A 208 -16.29 3.51 4.93
N SER A 209 -17.10 3.62 5.99
CA SER A 209 -16.94 2.80 7.19
C SER A 209 -17.86 1.57 7.21
N GLN A 210 -18.44 1.19 6.07
CA GLN A 210 -19.43 0.11 5.95
C GLN A 210 -18.91 -1.04 5.07
N GLU A 211 -19.58 -2.20 5.12
CA GLU A 211 -19.31 -3.32 4.21
C GLU A 211 -19.56 -2.98 2.73
N TYR A 212 -20.33 -1.91 2.47
CA TYR A 212 -20.57 -1.35 1.13
C TYR A 212 -19.69 -0.13 0.83
N SER A 213 -18.53 0.00 1.51
CA SER A 213 -17.57 1.08 1.27
C SER A 213 -17.13 1.31 -0.18
N PRO A 214 -17.17 0.34 -1.12
CA PRO A 214 -16.97 0.64 -2.54
C PRO A 214 -17.93 1.66 -3.16
N ASN A 215 -19.05 1.99 -2.48
CA ASN A 215 -19.94 3.09 -2.87
C ASN A 215 -19.22 4.44 -2.93
N ASP A 216 -18.21 4.64 -2.09
CA ASP A 216 -17.38 5.82 -2.13
C ASP A 216 -16.21 5.60 -3.10
N PRO A 217 -16.08 6.40 -4.18
CA PRO A 217 -14.97 6.25 -5.11
C PRO A 217 -13.57 6.34 -4.51
N ILE A 218 -13.42 6.93 -3.31
CA ILE A 218 -12.13 6.93 -2.59
C ILE A 218 -11.70 5.53 -2.14
N PHE A 219 -12.63 4.56 -2.04
CA PHE A 219 -12.34 3.15 -1.78
C PHE A 219 -11.29 2.61 -2.75
N MET A 220 -11.49 2.84 -4.05
CA MET A 220 -10.61 2.32 -5.10
C MET A 220 -9.20 2.92 -4.99
N LEU A 221 -9.09 4.20 -4.66
CA LEU A 221 -7.82 4.89 -4.45
C LEU A 221 -7.07 4.36 -3.22
N HIS A 222 -7.80 4.13 -2.13
CA HIS A 222 -7.27 3.59 -0.88
C HIS A 222 -6.78 2.15 -1.06
N HIS A 223 -7.60 1.28 -1.64
CA HIS A 223 -7.25 -0.11 -1.88
C HIS A 223 -6.17 -0.29 -2.95
N ALA A 224 -6.08 0.60 -3.94
CA ALA A 224 -4.92 0.65 -4.84
C ALA A 224 -3.62 0.98 -4.08
N ASN A 225 -3.68 1.75 -2.99
CA ASN A 225 -2.51 1.94 -2.14
C ASN A 225 -2.21 0.71 -1.27
N MET A 226 -3.22 -0.01 -0.78
CA MET A 226 -2.99 -1.29 -0.07
C MET A 226 -2.32 -2.31 -1.00
N ASP A 227 -2.78 -2.40 -2.24
CA ASP A 227 -2.18 -3.23 -3.28
C ASP A 227 -0.75 -2.79 -3.61
N ARG A 228 -0.49 -1.47 -3.66
CA ARG A 228 0.88 -0.92 -3.81
C ARG A 228 1.79 -1.34 -2.65
N LEU A 229 1.31 -1.30 -1.41
CA LEU A 229 2.09 -1.72 -0.24
C LEU A 229 2.40 -3.22 -0.32
N TRP A 230 1.44 -4.04 -0.75
CA TRP A 230 1.68 -5.47 -0.98
C TRP A 230 2.68 -5.73 -2.11
N ALA A 231 2.52 -5.09 -3.27
CA ALA A 231 3.46 -5.19 -4.38
C ALA A 231 4.88 -4.77 -3.97
N ARG A 232 5.01 -3.74 -3.12
CA ARG A 232 6.30 -3.34 -2.53
C ARG A 232 6.88 -4.45 -1.67
N TRP A 233 6.08 -5.06 -0.78
CA TRP A 233 6.52 -6.19 0.04
C TRP A 233 6.94 -7.39 -0.79
N GLN A 234 6.19 -7.72 -1.85
CA GLN A 234 6.51 -8.79 -2.80
C GLN A 234 7.84 -8.56 -3.51
N GLY A 235 8.19 -7.29 -3.77
CA GLY A 235 9.49 -6.90 -4.32
C GLY A 235 10.67 -6.99 -3.34
N MET A 236 10.43 -7.32 -2.07
CA MET A 236 11.49 -7.50 -1.06
C MET A 236 11.87 -8.98 -0.93
N GLY A 237 13.17 -9.27 -0.96
CA GLY A 237 13.69 -10.63 -0.77
C GLY A 237 13.05 -11.63 -1.75
N ASP A 238 12.56 -12.74 -1.21
CA ASP A 238 11.87 -13.84 -1.90
C ASP A 238 10.34 -13.82 -1.68
N ASN A 239 9.76 -12.67 -1.33
CA ASN A 239 8.36 -12.57 -0.91
C ASN A 239 7.33 -12.72 -2.03
N LEU A 240 7.72 -12.59 -3.31
CA LEU A 240 6.79 -12.54 -4.45
C LEU A 240 5.73 -13.65 -4.44
N TRP A 241 6.16 -14.87 -4.12
CA TRP A 241 5.33 -16.08 -4.15
C TRP A 241 4.93 -16.59 -2.77
N LYS A 242 5.10 -15.76 -1.73
CA LYS A 242 4.74 -16.17 -0.37
C LYS A 242 3.24 -16.00 -0.15
N MET A 243 2.59 -17.13 0.08
CA MET A 243 1.21 -17.23 0.49
C MET A 243 1.14 -18.20 1.67
N ASP A 244 0.68 -17.71 2.81
CA ASP A 244 0.47 -18.46 4.05
C ASP A 244 -0.54 -17.72 4.94
N GLY A 245 -0.86 -18.28 6.11
CA GLY A 245 -1.84 -17.73 7.05
C GLY A 245 -3.28 -18.17 6.76
N PRO A 246 -4.21 -17.91 7.70
CA PRO A 246 -5.53 -18.52 7.70
C PRO A 246 -6.32 -18.11 6.46
N GLY A 247 -7.06 -19.07 5.89
CA GLY A 247 -8.08 -18.77 4.89
C GLY A 247 -9.41 -18.31 5.49
N PRO A 248 -10.42 -18.04 4.64
CA PRO A 248 -11.74 -17.53 5.03
C PRO A 248 -12.40 -18.20 6.23
N ASN A 249 -12.28 -19.53 6.32
CA ASN A 249 -12.93 -20.33 7.37
C ASN A 249 -12.00 -20.60 8.57
N GLY A 250 -10.74 -20.12 8.54
CA GLY A 250 -9.74 -20.35 9.58
C GLY A 250 -9.27 -21.80 9.77
N ILE A 251 -9.81 -22.75 8.99
CA ILE A 251 -9.55 -24.19 9.14
C ILE A 251 -8.14 -24.57 8.67
N ARG A 252 -7.67 -23.94 7.58
CA ARG A 252 -6.34 -24.19 7.03
C ARG A 252 -5.70 -22.90 6.54
N ASN A 253 -4.38 -22.96 6.36
CA ASN A 253 -3.66 -21.90 5.70
C ASN A 253 -3.96 -21.90 4.20
N LEU A 254 -3.97 -20.71 3.61
CA LEU A 254 -4.02 -20.56 2.16
C LEU A 254 -2.65 -20.78 1.53
N ASP A 255 -2.65 -21.31 0.32
CA ASP A 255 -1.50 -21.39 -0.56
C ASP A 255 -1.81 -20.76 -1.93
N LEU A 256 -0.89 -20.90 -2.88
CA LEU A 256 -0.97 -20.28 -4.21
C LEU A 256 -2.00 -20.92 -5.15
N ASP A 257 -2.42 -22.16 -4.87
CA ASP A 257 -3.35 -22.95 -5.69
C ASP A 257 -4.80 -22.79 -5.23
N ASP A 258 -5.01 -22.22 -4.05
CA ASP A 258 -6.33 -21.82 -3.59
C ASP A 258 -6.98 -20.80 -4.51
N GLU A 259 -8.27 -20.97 -4.73
CA GLU A 259 -9.08 -20.07 -5.55
C GLU A 259 -9.35 -18.75 -4.82
N ILE A 260 -9.22 -17.64 -5.55
CA ILE A 260 -9.65 -16.33 -5.07
C ILE A 260 -11.17 -16.36 -4.92
N THR A 261 -11.67 -15.94 -3.75
CA THR A 261 -13.10 -15.91 -3.43
C THR A 261 -13.90 -15.28 -4.57
N ASN A 262 -14.87 -16.05 -5.10
CA ASN A 262 -15.78 -15.69 -6.18
C ASN A 262 -15.16 -15.44 -7.57
N TYR A 263 -13.91 -15.81 -7.81
CA TYR A 263 -13.30 -15.70 -9.13
C TYR A 263 -12.97 -17.03 -9.81
N ASN A 264 -12.99 -18.15 -9.07
CA ASN A 264 -12.64 -19.50 -9.57
C ASN A 264 -11.31 -19.52 -10.35
N ILE A 265 -10.35 -18.69 -9.91
CA ILE A 265 -8.97 -18.65 -10.43
C ILE A 265 -8.02 -18.76 -9.24
N PRO A 266 -6.87 -19.43 -9.40
CA PRO A 266 -5.96 -19.62 -8.28
C PRO A 266 -5.20 -18.33 -7.95
N ILE A 267 -4.84 -18.13 -6.67
CA ILE A 267 -4.13 -16.95 -6.15
C ILE A 267 -2.86 -16.66 -6.95
N ARG A 268 -2.12 -17.69 -7.41
CA ARG A 268 -0.92 -17.51 -8.24
C ARG A 268 -1.13 -16.60 -9.46
N THR A 269 -2.35 -16.48 -9.97
CA THR A 269 -2.67 -15.66 -11.16
C THR A 269 -2.57 -14.16 -10.92
N VAL A 270 -2.60 -13.71 -9.66
CA VAL A 270 -2.58 -12.28 -9.31
C VAL A 270 -1.32 -11.86 -8.56
N MET A 271 -0.37 -12.78 -8.34
CA MET A 271 0.80 -12.48 -7.50
C MET A 271 1.79 -11.53 -8.18
N GLU A 272 2.01 -11.68 -9.48
CA GLU A 272 3.05 -10.92 -10.19
C GLU A 272 2.43 -9.84 -11.09
N LEU A 273 2.80 -8.58 -10.84
CA LEU A 273 2.43 -7.46 -11.70
C LEU A 273 3.18 -7.52 -13.03
N GLY A 274 2.53 -7.12 -14.12
CA GLY A 274 3.05 -7.18 -15.48
C GLY A 274 2.88 -8.51 -16.20
N TYR A 275 2.17 -9.47 -15.59
CA TYR A 275 1.86 -10.79 -16.17
C TYR A 275 0.37 -11.10 -16.06
N GLY A 276 -0.12 -11.97 -16.96
CA GLY A 276 -1.52 -12.37 -17.01
C GLY A 276 -2.44 -11.16 -17.15
N ASP A 277 -3.43 -11.04 -16.28
CA ASP A 277 -4.37 -9.92 -16.26
C ASP A 277 -3.87 -8.71 -15.45
N MET A 278 -2.75 -8.85 -14.72
CA MET A 278 -2.20 -7.80 -13.85
C MET A 278 -1.31 -6.84 -14.64
N CYS A 279 -1.79 -6.31 -15.78
CA CYS A 279 -1.01 -5.49 -16.72
C CYS A 279 -0.78 -4.05 -16.27
N TYR A 280 -0.32 -3.85 -15.04
CA TYR A 280 -0.06 -2.54 -14.46
C TYR A 280 1.15 -2.52 -13.54
N GLN A 281 1.64 -1.33 -13.24
CA GLN A 281 2.67 -1.07 -12.22
C GLN A 281 2.30 0.17 -11.42
N TYR A 282 2.98 0.41 -10.30
CA TYR A 282 2.80 1.62 -9.49
C TYR A 282 3.88 2.66 -9.78
N GLY A 283 3.48 3.93 -9.95
CA GLY A 283 4.39 5.06 -10.07
C GLY A 283 5.24 5.24 -8.81
N GLY A 284 6.50 5.65 -8.98
CA GLY A 284 7.46 5.76 -7.86
C GLY A 284 8.02 4.42 -7.36
N SER A 285 7.65 3.30 -7.99
CA SER A 285 8.42 2.05 -7.94
C SER A 285 9.26 2.02 -9.21
N SER A 286 10.58 2.13 -9.10
CA SER A 286 11.48 2.07 -10.25
C SER A 286 11.40 0.69 -10.92
N SER A 287 10.60 0.59 -11.98
CA SER A 287 10.73 -0.48 -12.95
C SER A 287 11.97 -0.21 -13.81
N SER A 288 13.06 -0.92 -13.51
CA SER A 288 14.12 -1.10 -14.49
C SER A 288 14.20 -2.58 -14.84
N ASN A 289 13.86 -2.89 -16.08
CA ASN A 289 14.13 -4.16 -16.73
C ASN A 289 15.65 -4.30 -16.88
N SER A 290 16.33 -5.12 -16.06
CA SER A 290 17.61 -5.74 -16.40
C SER A 290 17.94 -6.95 -15.50
N PRO A 291 18.39 -8.12 -16.02
CA PRO A 291 18.57 -9.35 -15.23
C PRO A 291 19.83 -9.43 -14.34
N GLN A 292 20.64 -8.38 -14.18
CA GLN A 292 21.95 -8.52 -13.50
C GLN A 292 22.06 -7.90 -12.10
N ASP A 293 21.04 -7.25 -11.57
CA ASP A 293 21.22 -6.46 -10.33
C ASP A 293 20.35 -6.94 -9.14
N SER A 294 20.69 -8.13 -8.64
CA SER A 294 20.16 -8.66 -7.37
C SER A 294 20.89 -8.09 -6.14
N ARG A 295 21.92 -7.25 -6.31
CA ARG A 295 22.69 -6.64 -5.22
C ARG A 295 22.38 -5.15 -4.97
N ALA A 296 21.81 -4.41 -5.93
CA ALA A 296 21.43 -3.00 -5.73
C ALA A 296 20.07 -2.76 -5.03
N ARG A 297 19.29 -3.81 -4.72
CA ARG A 297 17.90 -3.68 -4.22
C ARG A 297 17.77 -3.18 -2.77
N THR A 298 18.86 -3.04 -2.03
CA THR A 298 18.85 -2.43 -0.69
C THR A 298 18.94 -0.90 -0.73
N ALA A 299 19.34 -0.30 -1.86
CA ALA A 299 19.59 1.14 -1.98
C ALA A 299 18.32 1.97 -2.26
N SER A 300 17.27 1.38 -2.82
CA SER A 300 16.05 2.10 -3.24
C SER A 300 15.12 2.49 -2.08
N PHE A 301 15.30 1.93 -0.88
CA PHE A 301 14.56 2.37 0.32
C PHE A 301 15.11 3.69 0.90
N GLN A 302 16.40 4.00 0.72
CA GLN A 302 16.98 5.28 1.13
C GLN A 302 16.56 6.43 0.20
N ALA A 303 16.21 6.14 -1.06
CA ALA A 303 15.78 7.15 -2.02
C ALA A 303 14.35 7.68 -1.74
N ALA A 304 13.49 6.89 -1.08
CA ALA A 304 12.19 7.36 -0.60
C ALA A 304 12.29 8.45 0.49
N PHE A 305 13.50 8.69 1.01
CA PHE A 305 13.83 9.78 1.94
C PHE A 305 14.60 10.94 1.26
N ALA A 306 14.63 11.01 -0.08
CA ALA A 306 15.47 11.98 -0.79
C ALA A 306 14.85 12.62 -2.05
N GLN A 307 13.52 12.60 -2.24
CA GLN A 307 12.91 13.32 -3.36
C GLN A 307 11.72 14.17 -2.93
N THR A 308 12.04 15.40 -2.53
CA THR A 308 11.27 16.60 -2.86
C THR A 308 12.24 17.62 -3.44
N ASP A 309 11.72 18.43 -4.36
CA ASP A 309 12.35 19.58 -5.02
C ASP A 309 13.04 19.26 -6.35
N GLN A 310 12.28 19.45 -7.44
CA GLN A 310 12.76 20.23 -8.60
C GLN A 310 11.58 20.98 -9.24
N ASP A 311 11.46 22.26 -8.87
CA ASP A 311 10.93 23.33 -9.72
C ASP A 311 12.10 24.27 -10.07
N GLY A 312 12.35 24.48 -11.37
CA GLY A 312 12.82 25.77 -11.93
C GLY A 312 14.31 26.12 -12.06
N ASP A 313 14.93 25.63 -13.14
CA ASP A 313 15.77 26.37 -14.14
C ASP A 313 17.18 26.94 -13.76
N PRO A 314 18.04 27.39 -14.73
CA PRO A 314 19.17 26.63 -15.25
C PRO A 314 20.51 27.37 -15.07
N THR A 315 21.65 26.71 -15.27
CA THR A 315 22.89 27.27 -15.89
C THR A 315 24.06 26.29 -15.78
N GLY A 316 24.81 26.14 -16.89
CA GLY A 316 26.28 26.03 -16.83
C GLY A 316 26.93 24.64 -16.95
N SER A 317 27.16 24.24 -18.21
CA SER A 317 28.41 23.71 -18.80
C SER A 317 29.24 22.60 -18.12
N SER A 318 29.43 21.52 -18.90
CA SER A 318 30.71 20.85 -19.30
C SER A 318 31.54 20.17 -18.19
N ASP A 319 32.23 19.04 -18.33
CA ASP A 319 32.79 18.24 -19.43
C ASP A 319 32.96 16.79 -18.90
N GLN A 320 32.77 15.78 -19.76
CA GLN A 320 33.74 14.77 -20.23
C GLN A 320 34.45 13.84 -19.22
N ASP A 321 34.37 12.57 -19.63
CA ASP A 321 35.35 11.49 -19.55
C ASP A 321 35.39 10.48 -18.39
N LEU A 322 35.29 9.24 -18.87
CA LEU A 322 35.51 7.92 -18.32
C LEU A 322 36.95 7.80 -17.79
N ASP A 323 37.14 7.21 -16.60
CA ASP A 323 37.90 5.97 -16.46
C ASP A 323 38.01 5.46 -15.01
N SER A 324 38.36 4.18 -14.96
CA SER A 324 38.45 3.20 -13.89
C SER A 324 39.14 3.57 -12.57
N GLU A 325 38.66 2.90 -11.51
CA GLU A 325 39.38 2.43 -10.31
C GLU A 325 40.42 3.37 -9.68
N ASP A 326 40.02 4.12 -8.64
CA ASP A 326 40.65 3.92 -7.32
C ASP A 326 39.89 4.57 -6.15
N VAL A 327 40.02 3.88 -5.02
CA VAL A 327 39.39 4.16 -3.74
C VAL A 327 40.03 5.38 -3.06
N VAL A 328 39.29 6.47 -2.87
CA VAL A 328 39.63 7.48 -1.85
C VAL A 328 38.41 7.81 -0.99
N ILE A 329 38.42 7.22 0.20
CA ILE A 329 37.59 7.53 1.35
C ILE A 329 37.95 8.93 1.85
N ASN A 330 37.00 9.87 1.83
CA ASN A 330 37.10 11.08 2.64
C ASN A 330 36.16 11.05 3.85
N LYS A 331 36.83 11.08 5.01
CA LYS A 331 36.34 11.16 6.39
C LYS A 331 35.34 12.31 6.59
N VAL A 332 34.19 11.98 7.17
CA VAL A 332 33.58 12.81 8.22
C VAL A 332 33.09 11.88 9.33
N ARG A 333 33.70 12.01 10.51
CA ARG A 333 33.23 11.39 11.76
C ARG A 333 32.00 12.16 12.25
N SER A 334 30.91 11.46 12.54
CA SER A 334 29.88 11.96 13.47
C SER A 334 29.23 10.81 14.24
N ASN A 335 29.40 10.84 15.55
CA ASN A 335 28.89 9.91 16.54
C ASN A 335 27.39 10.10 16.77
N GLY A 336 26.55 9.41 16.01
CA GLY A 336 25.12 9.32 16.28
C GLY A 336 24.69 7.85 16.28
N ASN A 337 24.67 7.22 17.46
CA ASN A 337 24.14 5.87 17.61
C ASN A 337 22.61 5.90 17.48
N VAL A 338 22.04 5.15 16.53
CA VAL A 338 20.64 4.70 16.63
C VAL A 338 20.54 3.84 17.89
N SER A 339 19.52 4.08 18.73
CA SER A 339 19.40 3.34 19.98
C SER A 339 19.24 1.83 19.73
N PRO A 340 19.82 0.96 20.58
CA PRO A 340 19.61 -0.48 20.52
C PRO A 340 18.13 -0.89 20.59
N GLU A 341 17.28 -0.12 21.29
CA GLU A 341 15.83 -0.36 21.33
C GLU A 341 15.16 -0.09 19.98
N VAL A 342 15.54 0.98 19.29
CA VAL A 342 15.06 1.30 17.94
C VAL A 342 15.49 0.20 16.95
N ALA A 343 16.75 -0.22 17.00
CA ALA A 343 17.27 -1.27 16.13
C ALA A 343 16.56 -2.63 16.35
N LYS A 344 16.24 -2.96 17.61
CA LYS A 344 15.48 -4.17 17.97
C LYS A 344 14.05 -4.14 17.45
N LEU A 345 13.40 -2.97 17.45
CA LEU A 345 12.04 -2.77 16.89
C LEU A 345 11.99 -2.99 15.37
N PHE A 346 13.08 -2.71 14.65
CA PHE A 346 13.21 -2.98 13.21
C PHE A 346 13.66 -4.42 12.88
N GLY A 347 13.80 -5.30 13.88
CA GLY A 347 14.27 -6.67 13.66
C GLY A 347 15.72 -6.76 13.17
N VAL A 348 16.51 -5.69 13.33
CA VAL A 348 17.91 -5.63 12.88
C VAL A 348 18.81 -6.23 13.96
N SER A 349 19.51 -7.32 13.64
CA SER A 349 20.49 -7.95 14.55
C SER A 349 21.66 -6.99 14.84
N THR A 350 21.88 -6.70 16.13
CA THR A 350 22.94 -5.81 16.61
C THR A 350 24.36 -6.38 16.47
N ASN A 351 24.50 -7.64 16.03
CA ASN A 351 25.75 -8.40 16.10
C ASN A 351 26.43 -8.70 14.74
N SER A 352 26.08 -8.01 13.65
CA SER A 352 26.89 -8.11 12.42
C SER A 352 27.59 -6.79 12.12
N ASN A 353 28.90 -6.85 11.88
CA ASN A 353 29.68 -5.71 11.41
C ASN A 353 29.17 -5.12 10.08
N ASN A 354 28.24 -5.81 9.38
CA ASN A 354 27.55 -5.32 8.20
C ASN A 354 26.31 -4.46 8.52
N ALA A 355 25.64 -4.66 9.66
CA ALA A 355 24.58 -3.78 10.15
C ALA A 355 25.10 -2.41 10.60
N ARG A 356 26.40 -2.33 10.96
CA ARG A 356 27.08 -1.06 11.28
C ARG A 356 27.26 -0.12 10.07
N ARG A 357 27.16 -0.62 8.83
CA ARG A 357 27.33 0.21 7.61
C ARG A 357 26.01 0.75 7.04
N SER A 358 24.86 0.12 7.28
CA SER A 358 23.58 0.55 6.69
C SER A 358 22.83 1.64 7.47
N LEU A 359 23.11 1.79 8.78
CA LEU A 359 22.48 2.81 9.62
C LEU A 359 23.32 4.09 9.79
N TYR A 360 24.56 4.11 9.31
CA TYR A 360 25.53 5.18 9.62
C TYR A 360 25.75 6.24 8.52
N ARG A 361 24.90 6.27 7.49
CA ARG A 361 24.91 7.36 6.50
C ARG A 361 23.58 8.11 6.56
N ARG A 362 23.65 9.36 7.05
CA ARG A 362 22.56 10.32 7.31
C ARG A 362 21.79 10.15 8.63
N ALA A 363 22.52 10.26 9.75
CA ALA A 363 22.01 11.15 10.79
C ALA A 363 22.22 12.58 10.27
N VAL A 364 21.21 13.13 9.59
CA VAL A 364 21.14 14.58 9.43
C VAL A 364 21.21 15.13 10.85
N LYS A 365 22.10 16.09 11.13
CA LYS A 365 22.04 16.84 12.39
C LYS A 365 20.57 17.18 12.62
N PRO A 366 20.01 17.02 13.84
CA PRO A 366 18.68 17.53 14.09
C PRO A 366 18.73 19.01 13.71
N THR A 367 18.17 19.36 12.56
CA THR A 367 17.75 20.72 12.32
C THR A 367 16.83 20.96 13.48
N THR A 368 17.24 21.84 14.39
CA THR A 368 16.39 22.32 15.46
C THR A 368 15.07 22.68 14.79
N ALA A 369 14.09 21.80 14.98
CA ALA A 369 12.84 21.89 14.25
C ALA A 369 12.27 23.25 14.62
N LYS A 370 12.08 24.11 13.62
CA LYS A 370 11.35 25.37 13.83
C LYS A 370 9.90 25.11 14.29
N ASN A 371 9.43 23.87 14.20
CA ASN A 371 8.09 23.45 14.58
C ASN A 371 8.12 22.24 15.52
N ASN A 372 7.18 22.20 16.45
CA ASN A 372 6.97 21.17 17.47
C ASN A 372 6.46 19.83 16.86
N CYS A 373 7.11 19.34 15.80
CA CYS A 373 6.70 18.18 15.01
C CYS A 373 6.96 16.87 15.76
N THR A 374 5.89 16.18 16.16
CA THR A 374 5.93 14.82 16.71
C THR A 374 4.99 13.92 15.91
N ILE A 375 5.32 12.63 15.82
CA ILE A 375 4.44 11.63 15.23
C ILE A 375 3.28 11.42 16.20
N ILE A 376 2.05 11.67 15.76
CA ILE A 376 0.88 11.47 16.61
C ILE A 376 0.49 9.99 16.55
N VAL A 377 0.29 9.38 17.72
CA VAL A 377 -0.18 7.99 17.82
C VAL A 377 -1.63 7.94 17.33
N PRO A 378 -1.99 7.08 16.36
CA PRO A 378 -3.37 6.90 15.95
C PRO A 378 -4.23 6.42 17.11
N GLN A 379 -5.53 6.59 17.02
CA GLN A 379 -6.44 6.04 18.01
C GLN A 379 -6.72 4.55 17.76
N PRO A 380 -7.11 3.78 18.78
CA PRO A 380 -7.53 2.40 18.59
C PRO A 380 -8.83 2.35 17.78
N PHE A 381 -9.06 1.24 17.08
CA PHE A 381 -10.31 1.03 16.36
C PHE A 381 -11.50 0.95 17.31
N PRO A 382 -12.67 1.49 16.91
CA PRO A 382 -13.89 1.37 17.69
C PRO A 382 -14.40 -0.07 17.65
N ASP A 383 -15.09 -0.48 18.72
CA ASP A 383 -15.66 -1.83 18.85
C ASP A 383 -16.65 -2.17 17.72
N SER A 384 -17.36 -1.17 17.19
CA SER A 384 -18.25 -1.33 16.03
C SER A 384 -17.51 -1.78 14.78
N TRP A 385 -16.32 -1.23 14.51
CA TRP A 385 -15.53 -1.61 13.34
C TRP A 385 -14.89 -3.00 13.50
N ILE A 386 -14.40 -3.30 14.71
CA ILE A 386 -13.90 -4.64 15.06
C ILE A 386 -15.01 -5.69 14.86
N SER A 387 -16.23 -5.36 15.30
CA SER A 387 -17.39 -6.23 15.18
C SER A 387 -17.85 -6.39 13.73
N MET A 388 -17.85 -5.30 12.95
CA MET A 388 -18.17 -5.33 11.51
C MET A 388 -17.29 -6.34 10.79
N HIS A 389 -15.98 -6.29 11.02
CA HIS A 389 -15.02 -7.21 10.39
C HIS A 389 -14.91 -8.58 11.08
N LYS A 390 -15.69 -8.83 12.13
CA LYS A 390 -15.67 -10.08 12.91
C LYS A 390 -14.27 -10.42 13.44
N TYR A 391 -13.48 -9.41 13.76
CA TYR A 391 -12.12 -9.60 14.25
C TYR A 391 -12.08 -9.95 15.74
N ASN A 392 -11.03 -10.68 16.12
CA ASN A 392 -10.72 -10.89 17.52
C ASN A 392 -10.21 -9.58 18.14
N LYS A 393 -10.95 -9.06 19.13
CA LYS A 393 -10.62 -7.81 19.82
C LYS A 393 -9.24 -7.82 20.47
N VAL A 394 -8.79 -8.96 21.00
CA VAL A 394 -7.47 -9.10 21.63
C VAL A 394 -6.35 -8.94 20.60
N ASP A 395 -6.51 -9.52 19.41
CA ASP A 395 -5.51 -9.43 18.35
C ASP A 395 -5.35 -7.98 17.86
N ILE A 396 -6.47 -7.28 17.67
CA ILE A 396 -6.47 -5.85 17.31
C ILE A 396 -5.80 -5.00 18.39
N GLN A 397 -6.11 -5.25 19.66
CA GLN A 397 -5.51 -4.51 20.78
C GLN A 397 -4.01 -4.76 20.90
N ASN A 398 -3.55 -5.99 20.67
CA ASN A 398 -2.13 -6.33 20.67
C ASN A 398 -1.39 -5.62 19.53
N HIS A 399 -1.99 -5.60 18.33
CA HIS A 399 -1.42 -4.91 17.18
C HIS A 399 -1.29 -3.39 17.44
N TYR A 400 -2.37 -2.77 17.95
CA TYR A 400 -2.37 -1.37 18.35
C TYR A 400 -1.29 -1.05 19.38
N LYS A 401 -1.13 -1.89 20.41
CA LYS A 401 -0.11 -1.72 21.45
C LYS A 401 1.31 -1.67 20.86
N VAL A 402 1.65 -2.63 20.00
CA VAL A 402 2.97 -2.68 19.32
C VAL A 402 3.22 -1.41 18.52
N ALA A 403 2.20 -0.93 17.81
CA ALA A 403 2.30 0.25 16.98
C ALA A 403 2.45 1.54 17.78
N LYS A 404 1.70 1.68 18.88
CA LYS A 404 1.85 2.76 19.84
C LYS A 404 3.26 2.80 20.42
N GLU A 405 3.78 1.67 20.91
CA GLU A 405 5.14 1.57 21.48
C GLU A 405 6.22 1.97 20.45
N PHE A 406 6.05 1.58 19.19
CA PHE A 406 6.96 1.97 18.11
C PHE A 406 6.96 3.49 17.88
N ILE A 407 5.78 4.10 17.74
CA ILE A 407 5.64 5.55 17.51
C ILE A 407 6.17 6.36 18.70
N GLU A 408 5.83 5.94 19.93
CA GLU A 408 6.35 6.58 21.16
C GLU A 408 7.88 6.49 21.21
N THR A 409 8.45 5.37 20.78
CA THR A 409 9.90 5.21 20.65
C THR A 409 10.48 6.19 19.64
N LEU A 410 9.92 6.30 18.43
CA LEU A 410 10.38 7.28 17.43
C LEU A 410 10.36 8.71 17.98
N ASN A 411 9.29 9.09 18.67
CA ASN A 411 9.17 10.41 19.30
C ASN A 411 10.19 10.63 20.42
N LYS A 412 10.46 9.61 21.25
CA LYS A 412 11.49 9.66 22.29
C LYS A 412 12.86 9.98 21.70
N TYR A 413 13.17 9.42 20.53
CA TYR A 413 14.42 9.68 19.81
C TYR A 413 14.36 10.89 18.87
N LYS A 414 13.31 11.73 18.96
CA LYS A 414 13.14 12.96 18.17
C LYS A 414 13.19 12.70 16.65
N TYR A 415 12.71 11.54 16.21
CA TYR A 415 12.52 11.28 14.80
C TYR A 415 11.44 12.22 14.25
N VAL A 416 11.72 12.86 13.12
CA VAL A 416 10.80 13.76 12.43
C VAL A 416 10.39 13.08 11.10
N PRO A 417 9.09 12.96 10.80
CA PRO A 417 8.63 12.45 9.51
C PRO A 417 9.20 13.26 8.36
N ALA A 418 9.44 12.62 7.22
CA ALA A 418 9.89 13.30 6.00
C ALA A 418 8.86 14.31 5.43
N TYR A 419 7.63 14.30 5.93
CA TYR A 419 6.52 15.14 5.49
C TYR A 419 6.06 16.12 6.59
N CYS A 420 6.92 16.36 7.59
CA CYS A 420 6.89 17.53 8.48
C CYS A 420 7.77 18.63 7.87
#